data_AF-A0A9D0IFG0-F1
#
_entry.id   AF-A0A9D0IFG0-F1
#
_cell.length_a   1.000
_cell.length_b   1.000
_cell.length_c   1.000
_cell.angle_alpha   90.00
_cell.angle_beta   90.00
_cell.angle_gamma   90.00
#
_symmetry.space_group_name_H-M   'P 1'
#
loop_
_entity.id
_entity.type
_entity.pdbx_description
1 polymer ?
#
loop_
_entity_poly.entity_id
_entity_poly.type
_entity_poly.pdbx_seq_one_letter_code
_entity_poly.pdbx_strand_id
1 'polypeptide(L)'
;MNIFLITSVPIAPPWDQGDKNLAYALATALPAHRFRVLTYRGGPVPEGDNLEREPLYRSRQPSFWQKARVYWRLLGRPLAVNGWAEPDLYHFIYRPYALSSWLCRLMPEFRRRPTLHTV
;
A
#
# COMPACT_ATOMS: atom_id res chain seq x y z
N MET A 1 5.64 -0.82 -15.23
CA MET A 1 5.10 0.33 -14.48
C MET A 1 5.31 0.08 -12.99
N ASN A 2 5.68 1.12 -12.24
CA ASN A 2 5.85 1.04 -10.78
C ASN A 2 4.52 1.42 -10.11
N ILE A 3 3.88 0.45 -9.46
CA ILE A 3 2.58 0.63 -8.82
C ILE A 3 2.80 0.59 -7.32
N PHE A 4 2.28 1.60 -6.61
CA PHE A 4 2.25 1.55 -5.16
C PHE A 4 0.87 1.11 -4.67
N LEU A 5 0.83 -0.09 -4.10
CA LEU A 5 -0.37 -0.70 -3.56
C LEU A 5 -0.58 -0.25 -2.10
N ILE A 6 -1.64 0.49 -1.87
CA ILE A 6 -2.01 1.04 -0.56
C ILE A 6 -3.19 0.23 -0.02
N THR A 7 -2.92 -0.55 1.02
CA THR A 7 -3.90 -1.43 1.67
C THR A 7 -4.16 -0.99 3.11
N SER A 8 -5.33 -1.36 3.65
CA SER A 8 -5.73 -1.00 5.02
C SER A 8 -5.00 -1.82 6.10
N VAL A 9 -4.43 -2.96 5.69
CA VAL A 9 -3.71 -3.93 6.50
C VAL A 9 -2.44 -4.37 5.77
N PRO A 10 -1.40 -4.84 6.49
CA PRO A 10 -0.19 -5.32 5.85
C PRO A 10 -0.45 -6.57 4.98
N ILE A 11 0.17 -6.62 3.81
CA ILE A 11 0.23 -7.80 2.93
C ILE A 11 1.17 -8.83 3.55
N ALA A 12 0.58 -9.76 4.29
CA ALA A 12 1.29 -10.89 4.88
C ALA A 12 0.30 -11.98 5.35
N PRO A 13 0.78 -13.24 5.47
CA PRO A 13 0.05 -14.32 6.13
C PRO A 13 -0.37 -13.98 7.58
N PRO A 14 -1.46 -14.60 8.08
CA PRO A 14 -2.37 -15.52 7.38
C PRO A 14 -3.28 -14.76 6.39
N TRP A 15 -3.74 -15.38 5.31
CA TRP A 15 -4.58 -14.75 4.26
C TRP A 15 -6.08 -14.62 4.65
N ASP A 16 -6.33 -14.03 5.81
CA ASP A 16 -7.64 -14.00 6.49
C ASP A 16 -8.56 -12.80 6.16
N GLN A 17 -8.17 -11.92 5.24
CA GLN A 17 -8.94 -10.71 4.90
C GLN A 17 -9.02 -10.53 3.37
N GLY A 18 -10.21 -10.18 2.89
CA GLY A 18 -10.47 -10.05 1.45
C GLY A 18 -9.65 -8.96 0.76
N ASP A 19 -9.39 -7.84 1.44
CA ASP A 19 -8.61 -6.73 0.87
C ASP A 19 -7.15 -7.12 0.62
N LYS A 20 -6.48 -7.75 1.59
CA LYS A 20 -5.12 -8.27 1.35
C LYS A 20 -5.06 -9.42 0.38
N ASN A 21 -6.08 -10.29 0.34
CA ASN A 21 -6.12 -11.41 -0.59
C ASN A 21 -6.25 -10.92 -2.03
N LEU A 22 -7.14 -9.95 -2.26
CA LEU A 22 -7.31 -9.31 -3.56
C LEU A 22 -6.03 -8.56 -3.97
N ALA A 23 -5.45 -7.79 -3.05
CA ALA A 23 -4.22 -7.06 -3.28
C ALA A 23 -3.07 -7.99 -3.68
N TYR A 24 -2.90 -9.11 -2.97
CA TYR A 24 -1.87 -10.08 -3.26
C TYR A 24 -2.11 -10.83 -4.58
N ALA A 25 -3.33 -11.29 -4.83
CA ALA A 25 -3.70 -11.96 -6.07
C ALA A 25 -3.52 -11.05 -7.29
N LEU A 26 -3.88 -9.78 -7.19
CA LEU A 26 -3.72 -8.81 -8.27
C LEU A 26 -2.25 -8.53 -8.57
N ALA A 27 -1.45 -8.32 -7.52
CA ALA A 27 -0.03 -8.01 -7.68
C ALA A 27 0.75 -9.19 -8.27
N THR A 28 0.41 -10.43 -7.88
CA THR A 28 1.03 -11.65 -8.41
C THR A 28 0.56 -12.00 -9.83
N ALA A 29 -0.68 -11.68 -10.19
CA ALA A 29 -1.23 -11.92 -11.54
C ALA A 29 -0.67 -10.98 -12.63
N LEU A 30 0.04 -9.91 -12.24
CA LEU A 30 0.55 -8.88 -13.15
C LEU A 30 2.09 -8.78 -13.10
N PRO A 31 2.84 -9.82 -13.54
CA PRO A 31 4.30 -9.89 -13.40
C PRO A 31 5.05 -8.82 -14.22
N ALA A 32 4.41 -8.26 -15.25
CA ALA A 32 4.96 -7.16 -16.06
C ALA A 32 5.00 -5.80 -15.32
N HIS A 33 4.46 -5.73 -14.10
CA HIS A 33 4.42 -4.53 -13.28
C HIS A 33 5.09 -4.77 -11.94
N ARG A 34 5.83 -3.78 -11.45
CA ARG A 34 6.48 -3.82 -10.14
C ARG A 34 5.55 -3.22 -9.12
N PHE A 35 5.22 -3.98 -8.08
CA PHE A 35 4.35 -3.54 -7.00
C PHE A 35 5.17 -3.28 -5.75
N ARG A 36 5.05 -2.07 -5.22
CA ARG A 36 5.44 -1.81 -3.84
C ARG A 36 4.25 -2.14 -2.95
N VAL A 37 4.44 -3.02 -1.97
CA VAL A 37 3.37 -3.50 -1.09
C VAL A 37 3.66 -3.19 0.38
N LEU A 38 2.64 -2.72 1.09
CA LEU A 38 2.75 -2.42 2.52
C LEU A 38 2.84 -3.71 3.33
N THR A 39 3.90 -3.87 4.11
CA THR A 39 4.11 -5.04 4.99
C THR A 39 4.31 -4.57 6.43
N TYR A 40 4.45 -5.53 7.36
CA TYR A 40 4.85 -5.23 8.73
C TYR A 40 6.31 -5.60 8.98
N ARG A 41 6.95 -4.87 9.91
CA ARG A 41 8.34 -5.07 10.29
C ARG A 41 8.56 -6.46 10.88
N GLY A 42 9.59 -7.15 10.40
CA GLY A 42 9.90 -8.53 10.82
C GLY A 42 8.93 -9.58 10.27
N GLY A 43 8.02 -9.20 9.38
CA GLY A 43 7.13 -10.13 8.70
C GLY A 43 7.82 -10.91 7.57
N PRO A 44 7.14 -11.95 7.06
CA PRO A 44 7.65 -12.72 5.92
C PRO A 44 7.75 -11.83 4.68
N VAL A 45 8.68 -12.19 3.79
CA VAL A 45 8.82 -11.54 2.48
C VAL A 45 7.68 -12.04 1.57
N PRO A 46 6.95 -11.16 0.87
CA PRO A 46 5.96 -11.57 -0.12
C PRO A 46 6.60 -12.44 -1.21
N GLU A 47 5.91 -13.48 -1.66
CA GLU A 47 6.43 -14.34 -2.73
C GLU A 47 6.13 -13.68 -4.08
N GLY A 48 7.16 -13.53 -4.92
CA GLY A 48 7.05 -12.97 -6.26
C GLY A 48 8.17 -11.97 -6.59
N ASP A 49 8.76 -12.12 -7.78
CA ASP A 49 9.90 -11.30 -8.22
C ASP A 49 9.53 -9.84 -8.52
N ASN A 50 8.23 -9.56 -8.64
CA ASN A 50 7.69 -8.25 -8.95
C ASN A 50 7.12 -7.53 -7.71
N LEU A 51 7.24 -8.13 -6.52
CA LEU A 51 6.77 -7.56 -5.27
C LEU A 51 7.92 -7.03 -4.43
N GLU A 52 7.88 -5.74 -4.12
CA GLU A 52 8.85 -5.13 -3.22
C GLU A 52 8.19 -4.70 -1.92
N ARG A 53 8.81 -5.11 -0.81
CA ARG A 53 8.26 -4.90 0.53
C ARG A 53 8.51 -3.48 1.02
N GLU A 54 7.48 -2.85 1.57
CA GLU A 54 7.57 -1.58 2.28
C GLU A 54 7.07 -1.77 3.73
N PRO A 55 7.97 -2.04 4.70
CA PRO A 55 7.60 -2.44 6.07
C PRO A 55 7.19 -1.24 6.94
N LEU A 56 6.07 -0.62 6.60
CA LEU A 56 5.53 0.55 7.31
C LEU A 56 4.76 0.19 8.57
N TYR A 57 4.09 -0.98 8.60
CA TYR A 57 3.35 -1.43 9.77
C TYR A 57 4.30 -1.98 10.85
N ARG A 58 3.94 -1.77 12.12
CA ARG A 58 4.71 -2.32 13.26
C ARG A 58 4.26 -3.70 13.68
N SER A 59 3.01 -4.05 13.40
CA SER A 59 2.42 -5.34 13.77
C SER A 59 1.59 -5.90 12.61
N ARG A 60 1.37 -7.21 12.65
CA ARG A 60 0.49 -7.94 11.72
C ARG A 60 -0.97 -7.45 11.80
N GLN A 61 -1.44 -7.15 13.00
CA GLN A 61 -2.78 -6.61 13.25
C GLN A 61 -2.64 -5.19 13.79
N PRO A 62 -2.58 -4.18 12.92
CA PRO A 62 -2.37 -2.82 13.34
C PRO A 62 -3.64 -2.23 13.97
N SER A 63 -3.47 -1.57 15.12
CA SER A 63 -4.55 -0.79 15.74
C SER A 63 -4.94 0.40 14.85
N PHE A 64 -6.11 0.98 15.11
CA PHE A 64 -6.59 2.17 14.39
C PHE A 64 -5.52 3.29 14.34
N TRP A 65 -4.87 3.57 15.47
CA TRP A 65 -3.81 4.57 15.56
C TRP A 65 -2.57 4.23 14.75
N GLN A 66 -2.21 2.95 14.67
CA GLN A 66 -1.09 2.52 13.82
C GLN A 66 -1.43 2.69 12.34
N LYS A 67 -2.66 2.36 11.94
CA LYS A 67 -3.15 2.61 10.57
C LYS A 67 -3.11 4.11 10.25
N ALA A 68 -3.67 4.95 11.12
CA ALA A 68 -3.66 6.41 10.96
C ALA A 68 -2.23 6.97 10.85
N ARG A 69 -1.29 6.46 11.66
CA ARG A 69 0.12 6.84 11.59
C ARG A 69 0.78 6.43 10.28
N VAL A 70 0.49 5.25 9.74
CA VAL A 70 1.00 4.81 8.43
C VAL A 70 0.48 5.74 7.35
N TYR A 71 -0.82 6.04 7.34
CA TYR A 71 -1.39 7.04 6.43
C TYR A 71 -0.72 8.40 6.56
N TRP A 72 -0.54 8.92 7.78
CA TRP A 72 0.15 10.20 8.01
C TRP A 72 1.60 10.20 7.48
N ARG A 73 2.26 9.06 7.54
CA ARG A 73 3.63 8.90 7.05
C ARG A 73 3.70 8.84 5.52
N LEU A 74 2.69 8.22 4.89
CA LEU A 74 2.49 8.26 3.44
C LEU A 74 2.11 9.67 2.97
N LEU A 75 1.38 10.42 3.79
CA LEU A 75 0.96 11.81 3.55
C LEU A 75 2.11 12.82 3.61
N GLY A 76 3.08 12.60 4.51
CA GLY A 76 4.11 13.59 4.86
C GLY A 76 5.49 13.37 4.24
N ARG A 77 5.66 12.39 3.32
CA ARG A 77 6.96 12.13 2.69
C ARG A 77 6.81 11.89 1.20
N PRO A 78 7.65 12.53 0.35
CA PRO A 78 7.83 12.09 -1.01
C PRO A 78 8.32 10.64 -0.97
N LEU A 79 7.59 9.75 -1.62
CA LEU A 79 7.86 8.29 -1.63
C LEU A 79 9.16 7.89 -2.35
N ALA A 80 9.88 8.89 -2.85
CA ALA A 80 11.24 8.78 -3.36
C ALA A 80 12.31 8.58 -2.26
N VAL A 81 11.97 8.80 -0.99
CA VAL A 81 12.92 8.65 0.14
C VAL A 81 13.07 7.16 0.50
N ASN A 82 13.95 6.48 -0.22
CA ASN A 82 14.72 5.25 0.14
C ASN A 82 15.37 4.62 -1.12
N GLY A 83 15.83 5.43 -2.10
CA GLY A 83 16.48 4.91 -3.32
C GLY A 83 15.53 4.39 -4.39
N TRP A 84 14.26 4.79 -4.30
CA TRP A 84 13.18 4.23 -5.08
C TRP A 84 12.62 5.25 -6.06
N ALA A 85 12.34 4.81 -7.30
CA ALA A 85 11.60 5.62 -8.26
C ALA A 85 10.22 5.98 -7.72
N GLU A 86 9.75 7.19 -8.03
CA GLU A 86 8.37 7.60 -7.77
C GLU A 86 7.40 6.63 -8.45
N PRO A 87 6.30 6.26 -7.78
CA PRO A 87 5.30 5.39 -8.41
C PRO A 87 4.61 6.12 -9.57
N ASP A 88 4.35 5.37 -10.63
CA ASP A 88 3.60 5.84 -11.79
C ASP A 88 2.09 5.85 -11.50
N LEU A 89 1.63 4.95 -10.64
CA LEU A 89 0.23 4.75 -10.25
C LEU A 89 0.11 4.44 -8.76
N TYR A 90 -0.87 5.04 -8.11
CA TYR A 90 -1.30 4.65 -6.77
C TYR A 90 -2.56 3.79 -6.87
N HIS A 91 -2.49 2.56 -6.35
CA HIS A 91 -3.64 1.66 -6.32
C HIS A 91 -4.07 1.42 -4.88
N PHE A 92 -5.25 1.93 -4.56
CA PHE A 92 -5.88 1.77 -3.28
C PHE A 92 -6.82 0.58 -3.26
N ILE A 93 -6.59 -0.34 -2.32
CA ILE A 93 -7.46 -1.47 -2.04
C ILE A 93 -7.88 -1.35 -0.58
N TYR A 94 -9.03 -0.73 -0.34
CA TYR A 94 -9.52 -0.47 1.01
C TYR A 94 -11.04 -0.55 1.08
N ARG A 95 -11.56 -0.84 2.28
CA ARG A 95 -12.95 -0.47 2.62
C ARG A 95 -13.00 1.04 2.85
N PRO A 96 -13.88 1.78 2.16
CA PRO A 96 -13.94 3.23 2.27
C PRO A 96 -14.33 3.62 3.69
N TYR A 97 -13.38 4.20 4.42
CA TYR A 97 -13.68 4.95 5.63
C TYR A 97 -13.67 6.44 5.27
N ALA A 98 -14.57 7.23 5.84
CA ALA A 98 -14.66 8.66 5.55
C ALA A 98 -13.31 9.41 5.68
N LEU A 99 -12.45 8.93 6.59
CA LEU A 99 -11.11 9.45 6.81
C LEU A 99 -10.16 9.24 5.62
N SER A 100 -10.16 8.06 4.97
CA SER A 100 -9.23 7.78 3.86
C SER A 100 -9.57 8.61 2.63
N SER A 101 -10.86 8.75 2.31
CA SER A 101 -11.33 9.59 1.21
C SER A 101 -11.05 11.08 1.42
N TRP A 102 -11.16 11.57 2.66
CA TRP A 102 -10.83 12.96 2.99
C TRP A 102 -9.33 13.23 2.87
N LEU A 103 -8.49 12.31 3.37
CA LEU A 103 -7.03 12.45 3.32
C LEU A 103 -6.48 12.41 1.89
N CYS A 104 -7.03 11.58 0.99
CA CYS A 104 -6.59 11.56 -0.41
C CYS A 104 -6.81 12.92 -1.13
N ARG A 105 -7.82 13.70 -0.74
CA ARG A 105 -8.09 15.03 -1.34
C ARG A 105 -7.04 16.09 -0.98
N LEU A 106 -6.33 15.90 0.13
CA LEU A 106 -5.35 16.86 0.65
C LEU A 106 -3.94 16.63 0.09
N MET A 107 -3.71 15.60 -0.72
CA MET A 107 -2.38 15.25 -1.22
C MET A 107 -2.06 15.88 -2.58
N PRO A 108 -1.01 16.72 -2.69
CA PRO A 108 -0.55 17.28 -3.96
C PRO A 108 0.01 16.22 -4.93
N GLU A 109 0.58 15.15 -4.39
CA GLU A 109 1.20 14.06 -5.18
C GLU A 109 0.15 13.17 -5.87
N PHE A 110 -0.97 12.91 -5.19
CA PHE A 110 -2.13 12.23 -5.81
C PHE A 110 -2.85 13.09 -6.84
N ARG A 111 -2.64 14.41 -6.85
CA ARG A 111 -3.16 15.30 -7.91
C ARG A 111 -2.36 15.24 -9.20
N ARG A 112 -1.12 14.73 -9.16
CA ARG A 112 -0.20 14.72 -10.31
C ARG A 112 0.02 13.32 -10.90
N ARG A 113 -0.48 12.28 -10.25
CA ARG A 113 -0.35 10.88 -10.68
C ARG A 113 -1.72 10.21 -10.70
N PRO A 114 -1.98 9.27 -11.62
CA PRO A 114 -3.23 8.52 -11.62
C PRO A 114 -3.43 7.77 -10.29
N THR A 115 -4.68 7.67 -9.89
CA THR A 115 -5.11 6.93 -8.69
C THR A 115 -6.19 5.94 -9.10
N LEU A 116 -6.05 4.68 -8.69
CA LEU A 116 -7.04 3.62 -8.91
C LEU A 116 -7.58 3.17 -7.55
N HIS A 117 -8.90 3.13 -7.42
CA HIS A 117 -9.57 2.82 -6.17
C HIS A 117 -10.44 1.58 -6.34
N THR A 118 -10.16 0.55 -5.56
CA THR A 118 -10.93 -0.70 -5.50
C THR A 118 -11.61 -0.77 -4.14
N VAL A 119 -12.96 -0.79 -4.16
CA VAL A 119 -13.86 -0.79 -3.00
C VAL A 119 -14.48 -2.16 -2.81
#